data_AF-A0A3S9ZN52-F1
#
_entry.id   AF-A0A3S9ZN52-F1
#
_cell.length_a   1.000
_cell.length_b   1.000
_cell.length_c   1.000
_cell.angle_alpha   90.00
_cell.angle_beta   90.00
_cell.angle_gamma   90.00
#
_symmetry.space_group_name_H-M   'P 1'
#
loop_
_entity.id
_entity.type
_entity.pdbx_description
1 polymer ?
#
loop_
_entity_poly.entity_id
_entity_poly.type
_entity_poly.pdbx_seq_one_letter_code
_entity_poly.pdbx_strand_id
1 'polypeptide(L)'
;MTKPELEFHLPDGPWTATGPGVEEQVLAEDADAGSRTALIRWAPGTDSSPQGVARHPFWEEVYLVAGAMHDLTLDTAFTAGMYACRPPGMPHGPWRTERGVTMLVFTYGGTNDGDSADSGG
;
A
#
# COMPACT_ATOMS: atom_id res chain seq x y z
N MET A 1 14.26 12.81 -5.40
CA MET A 1 13.78 14.19 -5.20
C MET A 1 12.88 14.13 -4.01
N THR A 2 13.11 14.92 -2.96
CA THR A 2 12.27 14.90 -1.75
C THR A 2 10.78 15.00 -2.07
N LYS A 3 9.93 14.38 -1.22
CA LYS A 3 8.47 14.51 -1.36
C LYS A 3 8.08 15.99 -1.51
N PRO A 4 7.11 16.31 -2.38
CA PRO A 4 6.72 17.70 -2.62
C PRO A 4 6.14 18.37 -1.37
N GLU A 5 6.35 19.68 -1.25
CA GLU A 5 5.66 20.52 -0.28
C GLU A 5 4.21 20.76 -0.76
N LEU A 6 3.21 20.32 0.01
CA LEU A 6 1.80 20.40 -0.34
C LEU A 6 0.99 20.90 0.88
N GLU A 7 0.13 21.90 0.67
CA GLU A 7 -0.88 22.36 1.64
C GLU A 7 -2.20 21.57 1.46
N PHE A 8 -3.18 21.72 2.36
CA PHE A 8 -4.49 21.08 2.21
C PHE A 8 -5.13 21.32 0.83
N HIS A 9 -5.35 20.24 0.09
CA HIS A 9 -6.00 20.24 -1.21
C HIS A 9 -6.82 18.96 -1.40
N LEU A 10 -7.72 18.97 -2.37
CA LEU A 10 -8.37 17.75 -2.84
C LEU A 10 -7.47 17.10 -3.88
N PRO A 11 -7.08 15.82 -3.73
CA PRO A 11 -6.29 15.13 -4.75
C PRO A 11 -7.04 15.06 -6.09
N ASP A 12 -6.48 15.65 -7.14
CA ASP A 12 -7.05 15.69 -8.49
C ASP A 12 -6.22 14.92 -9.54
N GLY A 13 -5.15 14.26 -9.11
CA GLY A 13 -4.31 13.41 -9.95
C GLY A 13 -5.04 12.18 -10.52
N PRO A 14 -4.44 11.50 -11.51
CA PRO A 14 -5.07 10.34 -12.13
C PRO A 14 -5.12 9.13 -11.19
N TRP A 15 -6.19 8.35 -11.30
CA TRP A 15 -6.22 6.98 -10.81
C TRP A 15 -5.59 6.06 -11.85
N THR A 16 -4.61 5.27 -11.42
CA THR A 16 -3.87 4.33 -12.28
C THR A 16 -4.13 2.91 -11.81
N ALA A 17 -4.50 2.02 -12.71
CA ALA A 17 -4.70 0.60 -12.39
C ALA A 17 -3.34 -0.07 -12.09
N THR A 18 -3.25 -0.76 -10.96
CA THR A 18 -2.05 -1.52 -10.54
C THR A 18 -2.30 -3.03 -10.53
N GLY A 19 -3.55 -3.45 -10.69
CA GLY A 19 -3.94 -4.83 -10.82
C GLY A 19 -5.45 -4.99 -11.04
N PRO A 20 -5.93 -6.23 -11.18
CA PRO A 20 -7.35 -6.50 -11.33
C PRO A 20 -8.16 -5.94 -10.14
N GLY A 21 -9.00 -4.94 -10.41
CA GLY A 21 -9.83 -4.29 -9.39
C GLY A 21 -9.05 -3.47 -8.36
N VAL A 22 -7.80 -3.11 -8.66
CA VAL A 22 -6.97 -2.25 -7.80
C VAL A 22 -6.49 -1.05 -8.60
N GLU A 23 -6.75 0.14 -8.07
CA GLU A 23 -6.27 1.41 -8.59
C GLU A 23 -5.61 2.24 -7.50
N GLU A 24 -4.73 3.15 -7.90
CA GLU A 24 -4.06 4.06 -6.98
C GLU A 24 -4.00 5.49 -7.52
N GLN A 25 -3.93 6.44 -6.59
CA GLN A 25 -3.65 7.84 -6.86
C GLN A 25 -2.46 8.24 -5.97
N VAL A 26 -1.30 8.48 -6.59
CA VAL A 26 -0.11 8.95 -5.87
C VAL A 26 -0.36 10.37 -5.38
N LEU A 27 -0.16 10.59 -4.08
CA LEU A 27 -0.31 11.90 -3.45
C LEU A 27 1.04 12.62 -3.34
N ALA A 28 2.09 11.89 -2.95
CA ALA A 28 3.44 12.43 -2.80
C ALA A 28 4.46 11.30 -2.89
N GLU A 29 5.59 11.55 -3.57
CA GLU A 29 6.63 10.55 -3.78
C GLU A 29 8.02 11.18 -3.78
N ASP A 30 8.98 10.49 -3.14
CA ASP A 30 10.42 10.64 -3.35
C ASP A 30 10.96 9.28 -3.80
N ALA A 31 11.13 9.13 -5.11
CA ALA A 31 11.63 7.90 -5.71
C ALA A 31 13.09 7.60 -5.31
N ASP A 32 13.90 8.63 -5.02
CA ASP A 32 15.31 8.43 -4.66
C ASP A 32 15.42 7.89 -3.23
N ALA A 33 14.56 8.37 -2.32
CA ALA A 33 14.47 7.88 -0.95
C ALA A 33 13.54 6.66 -0.78
N GLY A 34 12.91 6.19 -1.86
CA GLY A 34 11.97 5.07 -1.81
C GLY A 34 10.76 5.32 -0.90
N SER A 35 10.30 6.58 -0.81
CA SER A 35 9.19 6.96 0.07
C SER A 35 7.99 7.46 -0.72
N ARG A 36 6.79 6.96 -0.39
CA ARG A 36 5.58 7.23 -1.16
C ARG A 36 4.36 7.34 -0.26
N THR A 37 3.41 8.18 -0.65
CA THR A 37 2.09 8.31 -0.05
C THR A 37 1.06 8.22 -1.17
N ALA A 38 0.07 7.33 -1.04
CA ALA A 38 -0.94 7.12 -2.06
C ALA A 38 -2.31 6.81 -1.46
N LEU A 39 -3.36 7.17 -2.18
CA LEU A 39 -4.66 6.52 -2.01
C LEU A 39 -4.68 5.26 -2.83
N ILE A 40 -5.15 4.15 -2.26
CA ILE A 40 -5.36 2.88 -2.96
C ILE A 40 -6.82 2.49 -2.82
N ARG A 41 -7.44 2.10 -3.94
CA ARG A 41 -8.82 1.63 -4.00
C ARG A 41 -8.89 0.22 -4.52
N TRP A 42 -9.60 -0.60 -3.78
CA TRP A 42 -10.03 -1.91 -4.24
C TRP A 42 -11.51 -1.85 -4.57
N ALA A 43 -11.85 -2.25 -5.79
CA ALA A 43 -13.23 -2.36 -6.22
C ALA A 43 -13.99 -3.46 -5.43
N PRO A 44 -15.33 -3.41 -5.40
CA PRO A 44 -16.13 -4.53 -4.91
C PRO A 44 -15.74 -5.85 -5.61
N GLY A 45 -15.52 -6.90 -4.81
CA GLY A 45 -15.15 -8.22 -5.30
C GLY A 45 -13.65 -8.46 -5.51
N THR A 46 -12.78 -7.47 -5.28
CA THR A 46 -11.33 -7.67 -5.37
C THR A 46 -10.87 -8.75 -4.37
N ASP A 47 -10.07 -9.69 -4.87
CA ASP A 47 -9.56 -10.86 -4.14
C ASP A 47 -8.05 -10.99 -4.37
N SER A 48 -7.27 -10.87 -3.30
CA SER A 48 -5.82 -11.01 -3.38
C SER A 48 -5.32 -12.43 -3.06
N SER A 49 -6.22 -13.40 -2.85
CA SER A 49 -5.83 -14.79 -2.57
C SER A 49 -4.93 -15.42 -3.64
N PRO A 50 -5.06 -15.13 -4.95
CA PRO A 50 -4.13 -15.67 -5.95
C PRO A 50 -2.68 -15.17 -5.81
N GLN A 51 -2.46 -14.02 -5.16
CA GLN A 51 -1.13 -13.47 -4.88
C GLN A 51 -0.51 -14.03 -3.58
N GLY A 52 -1.30 -14.73 -2.76
CA GLY A 52 -0.84 -15.28 -1.49
C GLY A 52 -0.56 -14.22 -0.41
N VAL A 53 0.23 -14.62 0.59
CA VAL A 53 0.61 -13.75 1.72
C VAL A 53 1.70 -12.77 1.27
N ALA A 54 1.47 -11.48 1.48
CA ALA A 54 2.40 -10.42 1.10
C ALA A 54 3.54 -10.25 2.10
N ARG A 55 4.73 -9.90 1.60
CA ARG A 55 5.93 -9.50 2.35
C ARG A 55 6.73 -8.50 1.51
N HIS A 56 7.19 -7.42 2.14
CA HIS A 56 7.96 -6.39 1.44
C HIS A 56 9.17 -5.95 2.29
N PRO A 57 10.27 -5.48 1.69
CA PRO A 57 11.49 -5.05 2.41
C PRO A 57 11.42 -3.61 2.94
N PHE A 58 10.24 -2.98 2.93
CA PHE A 58 10.02 -1.61 3.36
C PHE A 58 8.94 -1.53 4.45
N TRP A 59 8.88 -0.40 5.15
CA TRP A 59 7.76 -0.10 6.03
C TRP A 59 6.52 0.24 5.22
N GLU A 60 5.38 -0.30 5.64
CA GLU A 60 4.07 0.04 5.10
C GLU A 60 3.14 0.43 6.25
N GLU A 61 2.60 1.65 6.21
CA GLU A 61 1.53 2.07 7.10
C GLU A 61 0.25 2.27 6.31
N VAL A 62 -0.88 1.80 6.85
CA VAL A 62 -2.17 1.83 6.17
C VAL A 62 -3.23 2.38 7.11
N TYR A 63 -4.02 3.33 6.64
CA TYR A 63 -5.24 3.78 7.28
C TYR A 63 -6.44 3.52 6.37
N LEU A 64 -7.46 2.81 6.87
CA LEU A 64 -8.66 2.52 6.10
C LEU A 64 -9.59 3.73 6.12
N VAL A 65 -9.70 4.42 4.98
CA VAL A 65 -10.50 5.66 4.85
C VAL A 65 -11.99 5.32 4.71
N ALA A 66 -12.33 4.32 3.91
CA ALA A 66 -13.71 3.92 3.64
C ALA A 66 -13.79 2.44 3.28
N GLY A 67 -14.95 1.83 3.52
CA GLY A 67 -15.20 0.43 3.18
C GLY A 67 -14.58 -0.56 4.17
N ALA A 68 -14.34 -1.78 3.71
CA ALA A 68 -13.83 -2.88 4.52
C ALA A 68 -13.14 -3.95 3.67
N MET A 69 -12.26 -4.72 4.29
CA MET A 69 -11.64 -5.91 3.72
C MET A 69 -11.53 -7.02 4.78
N HIS A 70 -11.56 -8.27 4.36
CA HIS A 70 -11.40 -9.44 5.23
C HIS A 70 -10.03 -10.05 5.00
N ASP A 71 -9.23 -10.16 6.06
CA ASP A 71 -7.96 -10.88 6.05
C ASP A 71 -8.23 -12.38 6.17
N LEU A 72 -7.80 -13.14 5.16
CA LEU A 72 -8.07 -14.58 5.06
C LEU A 72 -7.16 -15.41 5.96
N THR A 73 -6.00 -14.88 6.36
CA THR A 73 -5.07 -15.59 7.25
C THR A 73 -5.50 -15.43 8.70
N LEU A 74 -5.96 -14.24 9.07
CA LEU A 74 -6.43 -13.90 10.41
C LEU A 74 -7.93 -14.16 10.62
N ASP A 75 -8.65 -14.48 9.55
CA ASP A 75 -10.11 -14.59 9.52
C ASP A 75 -10.80 -13.39 10.18
N THR A 76 -10.37 -12.19 9.83
CA THR A 76 -10.78 -10.95 10.51
C THR A 76 -11.14 -9.86 9.51
N ALA A 77 -12.27 -9.19 9.75
CA ALA A 77 -12.67 -8.01 9.01
C ALA A 77 -11.98 -6.74 9.55
N PHE A 78 -11.33 -6.00 8.66
CA PHE A 78 -10.81 -4.66 8.91
C PHE A 78 -11.69 -3.62 8.23
N THR A 79 -12.05 -2.56 8.95
CA THR A 79 -13.04 -1.57 8.52
C THR A 79 -12.49 -0.14 8.60
N ALA A 80 -13.19 0.80 7.96
CA ALA A 80 -12.83 2.22 7.98
C ALA A 80 -12.55 2.72 9.42
N GLY A 81 -11.49 3.51 9.57
CA GLY A 81 -10.99 4.02 10.86
C GLY A 81 -9.89 3.16 11.48
N MET A 82 -9.63 1.95 10.97
CA MET A 82 -8.53 1.10 11.45
C MET A 82 -7.19 1.48 10.80
N TYR A 83 -6.12 1.23 11.55
CA TYR A 83 -4.74 1.51 11.18
C TYR A 83 -3.88 0.24 11.30
N ALA A 84 -2.88 0.12 10.43
CA ALA A 84 -1.84 -0.90 10.51
C ALA A 84 -0.45 -0.28 10.30
N CYS A 85 0.54 -0.79 11.02
CA CYS A 85 1.97 -0.54 10.80
C CYS A 85 2.65 -1.88 10.53
N ARG A 86 3.22 -2.04 9.33
CA ARG A 86 3.82 -3.29 8.86
C ARG A 86 5.32 -3.05 8.67
N PRO A 87 6.19 -3.55 9.57
CA PRO A 87 7.63 -3.48 9.38
C PRO A 87 8.08 -4.37 8.21
N PRO A 88 9.31 -4.14 7.70
CA PRO A 88 9.92 -5.01 6.69
C PRO A 88 9.81 -6.50 7.04
N GLY A 89 9.34 -7.29 6.06
CA GLY A 89 9.20 -8.74 6.16
C GLY A 89 7.96 -9.26 6.90
N MET A 90 7.13 -8.38 7.51
CA MET A 90 5.89 -8.82 8.17
C MET A 90 4.95 -9.52 7.17
N PRO A 91 4.47 -10.75 7.46
CA PRO A 91 3.43 -11.38 6.64
C PRO A 91 2.09 -10.73 6.88
N HIS A 92 1.32 -10.50 5.82
CA HIS A 92 0.00 -9.89 5.92
C HIS A 92 -0.88 -10.26 4.71
N GLY A 93 -2.21 -10.29 4.91
CA GLY A 93 -3.15 -10.78 3.91
C GLY A 93 -3.05 -12.30 3.69
N PRO A 94 -3.54 -12.83 2.55
CA PRO A 94 -4.28 -12.12 1.50
C PRO A 94 -5.63 -11.57 2.01
N TRP A 95 -6.20 -10.60 1.30
CA TRP A 95 -7.50 -10.01 1.63
C TRP A 95 -8.53 -10.21 0.53
N ARG A 96 -9.80 -10.14 0.93
CA ARG A 96 -10.95 -9.98 0.02
C ARG A 96 -11.77 -8.78 0.44
N THR A 97 -12.44 -8.14 -0.52
CA THR A 97 -13.44 -7.11 -0.21
C THR A 97 -14.73 -7.36 -0.96
N GLU A 98 -15.86 -7.34 -0.26
CA GLU A 98 -17.18 -7.50 -0.88
C GLU A 98 -17.69 -6.19 -1.50
N ARG A 99 -17.47 -5.07 -0.81
CA ARG A 99 -18.05 -3.76 -1.16
C ARG A 99 -17.00 -2.70 -1.55
N GLY A 100 -15.73 -3.11 -1.62
CA GLY A 100 -14.60 -2.22 -1.86
C GLY A 100 -14.03 -1.62 -0.58
N VAL A 101 -12.80 -1.13 -0.70
CA VAL A 101 -12.07 -0.43 0.36
C VAL A 101 -11.21 0.69 -0.24
N THR A 102 -11.17 1.84 0.44
CA THR A 102 -10.23 2.94 0.14
C THR A 102 -9.25 3.07 1.30
N MET A 103 -7.97 3.13 0.97
CA MET A 103 -6.86 3.10 1.91
C MET A 103 -5.96 4.31 1.66
N LEU A 104 -5.47 4.93 2.71
CA LEU A 104 -4.32 5.81 2.67
C LEU A 104 -3.10 4.98 3.05
N VAL A 105 -2.13 4.89 2.14
CA VAL A 105 -0.96 4.03 2.27
C VAL A 105 0.31 4.87 2.25
N PHE A 106 1.20 4.62 3.20
CA PHE A 106 2.53 5.19 3.28
C PHE A 106 3.55 4.07 3.15
N THR A 107 4.52 4.23 2.28
CA THR A 107 5.68 3.33 2.20
C THR A 107 6.97 4.14 2.34
N TYR A 108 7.96 3.58 3.03
CA TYR A 108 9.25 4.23 3.25
C TYR A 108 10.32 3.24 3.74
N GLY A 109 11.59 3.64 3.61
CA GLY A 109 12.73 2.91 4.16
C GLY A 109 13.09 1.61 3.43
N GLY A 110 12.57 1.41 2.21
CA GLY A 110 13.03 0.33 1.33
C GLY A 110 14.38 0.69 0.71
N THR A 111 15.29 -0.27 0.64
CA THR A 111 16.50 -0.14 -0.18
C THR A 111 16.09 -0.17 -1.65
N ASN A 112 16.54 0.80 -2.44
CA ASN A 112 16.67 0.54 -3.88
C ASN A 112 17.67 -0.62 -3.99
N ASP A 113 17.23 -1.78 -4.46
CA ASP A 113 18.08 -2.96 -4.72
C ASP A 113 19.07 -2.73 -5.90
N GLY A 114 19.53 -1.49 -6.07
CA GLY A 114 20.54 -1.09 -7.04
C GLY A 114 21.95 -0.93 -6.47
N ASP A 115 22.17 -1.13 -5.16
CA ASP A 115 23.47 -0.89 -4.51
C ASP A 115 23.94 -2.06 -3.60
N SER A 116 23.62 -3.29 -3.97
CA SER A 116 24.11 -4.51 -3.30
C SER A 116 24.28 -5.59 -4.38
N ALA A 117 25.46 -6.08 -4.78
CA ALA A 117 26.80 -6.00 -4.22
C ALA A 117 27.83 -6.17 -5.36
N ASP A 118 28.73 -5.20 -5.50
CA ASP A 118 30.11 -5.48 -5.92
C ASP A 118 31.03 -5.00 -4.80
N SER A 119 31.33 -5.92 -3.88
CA SER A 119 32.57 -5.87 -3.10
C SER A 119 32.81 -7.21 -2.41
N GLY A 120 33.65 -8.02 -3.05
CA GLY A 120 34.60 -8.87 -2.33
C GLY A 120 34.18 -10.31 -2.09
N GLY A 121 34.85 -11.22 -2.82
CA GLY A 121 34.85 -12.66 -2.61
C GLY A 121 35.46 -13.39 -3.78
#